data_AF-A0A0D0Q7Z1-F1
#
_entry.id   AF-A0A0D0Q7Z1-F1
#
_cell.length_a   1.000
_cell.length_b   1.000
_cell.length_c   1.000
_cell.angle_alpha   90.00
_cell.angle_beta   90.00
_cell.angle_gamma   90.00
#
_symmetry.space_group_name_H-M   'P 1'
#
loop_
_entity.id
_entity.type
_entity.pdbx_description
1 polymer ?
#
loop_
_entity_poly.entity_id
_entity_poly.type
_entity_poly.pdbx_seq_one_letter_code
_entity_poly.pdbx_strand_id
1 'polypeptide(L)'
;MYGLKKQTFYTVDAIDYEKISNEKLKSYIDLEGKTIFLTNERGEAVVTMNKIIDKLFDFKKALNKLHQSIARDVAKDDLVLDATIQRFEFTYELAWKWMKSYLEYNGNNEVTSPRKTIKQAFKEGLIQDGAAWIQMLEDRIRTSHTYDEKIAMEIYEHVRQRYVHLFDQLLVEMKKRVRELEE
;
A
#
# COMPACT_ATOMS: atom_id res chain seq x y z
N MET A 1 -23.09 -1.85 44.43
CA MET A 1 -21.71 -1.87 43.88
C MET A 1 -21.80 -2.54 42.51
N TYR A 2 -21.96 -1.74 41.44
CA TYR A 2 -22.06 -2.29 40.08
C TYR A 2 -20.66 -2.69 39.60
N GLY A 3 -20.42 -3.99 39.44
CA GLY A 3 -19.20 -4.52 38.86
C GLY A 3 -19.12 -4.14 37.39
N LEU A 4 -18.25 -3.18 37.05
CA LEU A 4 -17.86 -2.89 35.68
C LEU A 4 -17.23 -4.16 35.08
N LYS A 5 -17.99 -4.89 34.24
CA LYS A 5 -17.41 -5.88 33.34
C LYS A 5 -16.42 -5.14 32.44
N LYS A 6 -15.12 -5.35 32.65
CA LYS A 6 -14.09 -4.95 31.68
C LYS A 6 -14.43 -5.62 30.36
N GLN A 7 -14.90 -4.84 29.41
CA GLN A 7 -15.10 -5.28 28.04
C GLN A 7 -13.73 -5.36 27.38
N THR A 8 -13.03 -6.47 27.57
CA THR A 8 -11.83 -6.79 26.79
C THR A 8 -12.28 -7.06 25.36
N PHE A 9 -11.96 -6.16 24.44
CA PHE A 9 -12.42 -6.26 23.06
C PHE A 9 -11.82 -7.48 22.34
N TYR A 10 -10.58 -7.88 22.68
CA TYR A 10 -9.92 -9.11 22.21
C TYR A 10 -8.84 -9.58 23.21
N THR A 11 -8.63 -10.89 23.33
CA THR A 11 -7.45 -11.52 23.96
C THR A 11 -6.59 -12.13 22.87
N VAL A 12 -5.27 -11.91 22.94
CA VAL A 12 -4.29 -12.44 21.98
C VAL A 12 -3.25 -13.24 22.74
N ASP A 13 -3.00 -14.46 22.27
CA ASP A 13 -1.90 -15.30 22.73
C ASP A 13 -0.78 -15.29 21.67
N ALA A 14 0.46 -15.02 22.08
CA ALA A 14 1.62 -15.13 21.21
C ALA A 14 2.29 -16.49 21.44
N ILE A 15 2.36 -17.31 20.39
CA ILE A 15 2.88 -18.68 20.46
C ILE A 15 4.02 -18.84 19.46
N ASP A 16 5.10 -19.51 19.87
CA ASP A 16 6.17 -19.94 18.98
C ASP A 16 5.70 -21.18 18.21
N TYR A 17 5.32 -20.98 16.94
CA TYR A 17 4.66 -21.99 16.10
C TYR A 17 5.48 -23.28 15.95
N GLU A 18 6.81 -23.16 15.85
CA GLU A 18 7.74 -24.29 15.70
C GLU A 18 7.80 -25.17 16.96
N LYS A 19 7.47 -24.61 18.12
CA LYS A 19 7.46 -25.33 19.41
C LYS A 19 6.11 -26.00 19.71
N ILE A 20 5.11 -25.86 18.86
CA ILE A 20 3.79 -26.46 19.08
C ILE A 20 3.85 -27.95 18.71
N SER A 21 3.72 -28.81 19.72
CA SER A 21 3.61 -30.27 19.54
C SER A 21 2.18 -30.76 19.32
N ASN A 22 1.18 -29.90 19.56
CA ASN A 22 -0.24 -30.24 19.40
C ASN A 22 -0.71 -29.98 17.96
N GLU A 23 -0.81 -31.06 17.18
CA GLU A 23 -1.26 -31.03 15.77
C GLU A 23 -2.64 -30.39 15.58
N LYS A 24 -3.57 -30.59 16.53
CA LYS A 24 -4.90 -29.98 16.45
C LYS A 24 -4.82 -28.47 16.63
N LEU A 25 -4.00 -27.99 17.57
CA LEU A 25 -3.77 -26.55 17.75
C LEU A 25 -3.05 -25.94 16.54
N LYS A 26 -2.05 -26.62 15.97
CA LYS A 26 -1.42 -26.21 14.71
C LYS A 26 -2.46 -26.05 13.61
N SER A 27 -3.34 -27.04 13.42
CA SER A 27 -4.40 -26.96 12.40
C SER A 27 -5.34 -25.77 12.60
N TYR A 28 -5.71 -25.42 13.84
CA TYR A 28 -6.53 -24.23 14.09
C TYR A 28 -5.77 -22.93 13.81
N ILE A 29 -4.47 -22.87 14.12
CA ILE A 29 -3.63 -21.72 13.80
C ILE A 29 -3.45 -21.59 12.28
N ASP A 30 -3.32 -22.70 11.56
CA ASP A 30 -3.20 -22.68 10.10
C ASP A 30 -4.49 -22.23 9.42
N LEU A 31 -5.64 -22.62 9.98
CA LEU A 31 -6.96 -22.28 9.45
C LEU A 31 -7.43 -20.87 9.82
N GLU A 32 -7.18 -20.42 11.05
CA GLU A 32 -7.79 -19.21 11.63
C GLU A 32 -6.75 -18.17 12.09
N GLY A 33 -5.48 -18.57 12.22
CA GLY A 33 -4.42 -17.73 12.72
C GLY A 33 -3.98 -16.66 11.70
N LYS A 34 -3.43 -15.57 12.22
CA LYS A 34 -2.81 -14.52 11.42
C LYS A 34 -1.33 -14.41 11.73
N THR A 35 -0.48 -14.67 10.74
CA THR A 35 0.96 -14.41 10.85
C THR A 35 1.22 -12.90 10.92
N ILE A 36 1.64 -12.43 12.10
CA ILE A 36 2.02 -11.03 12.35
C ILE A 36 3.51 -10.77 12.14
N PHE A 37 4.35 -11.81 12.26
CA PHE A 37 5.80 -11.74 12.13
C PHE A 37 6.34 -13.09 11.67
N LEU A 38 7.28 -13.08 10.73
CA LEU A 38 7.95 -14.26 10.20
C LEU A 38 9.39 -13.87 9.84
N THR A 39 10.35 -14.76 10.09
CA THR A 39 11.76 -14.58 9.72
C THR A 39 12.24 -15.69 8.79
N ASN A 40 13.19 -15.39 7.91
CA ASN A 40 13.91 -16.40 7.15
C ASN A 40 14.96 -17.12 8.03
N GLU A 41 15.67 -18.10 7.47
CA GLU A 41 16.73 -18.87 8.16
C GLU A 41 17.88 -18.01 8.71
N ARG A 42 18.03 -16.76 8.23
CA ARG A 42 19.03 -15.79 8.68
C ARG A 42 18.51 -14.87 9.80
N GLY A 43 17.27 -15.05 10.23
CA GLY A 43 16.62 -14.20 11.23
C GLY A 43 16.10 -12.86 10.67
N GLU A 44 16.08 -12.67 9.36
CA GLU A 44 15.60 -11.45 8.74
C GLU A 44 14.08 -11.50 8.56
N ALA A 45 13.38 -10.42 8.91
CA ALA A 45 11.93 -10.35 8.80
C ALA A 45 11.48 -10.45 7.33
N VAL A 46 10.55 -11.36 7.03
CA VAL A 46 9.97 -11.53 5.69
C VAL A 46 8.59 -10.87 5.60
N VAL A 47 8.18 -10.57 4.36
CA VAL A 47 6.84 -10.06 4.11
C VAL A 47 5.82 -11.18 4.33
N THR A 48 4.75 -10.88 5.05
CA THR A 48 3.62 -11.78 5.25
C THR A 48 2.43 -11.38 4.37
N MET A 49 1.55 -12.34 4.07
CA MET A 49 0.32 -12.07 3.32
C MET A 49 -0.56 -11.03 4.01
N ASN A 50 -0.71 -11.11 5.34
CA ASN A 50 -1.45 -10.11 6.13
C ASN A 50 -0.92 -8.69 5.89
N LYS A 51 0.40 -8.52 5.82
CA LYS A 51 1.02 -7.22 5.55
C LYS A 51 0.71 -6.68 4.15
N ILE A 52 0.54 -7.55 3.15
CA ILE A 52 0.12 -7.17 1.79
C ILE A 52 -1.34 -6.72 1.81
N ILE A 53 -2.20 -7.44 2.51
CA ILE A 53 -3.64 -7.14 2.65
C ILE A 53 -3.85 -5.80 3.37
N ASP A 54 -3.15 -5.58 4.50
CA ASP A 54 -3.24 -4.33 5.26
C ASP A 54 -2.80 -3.13 4.41
N LYS A 55 -1.69 -3.27 3.69
CA LYS A 55 -1.21 -2.22 2.78
C LYS A 55 -2.20 -1.93 1.64
N LEU A 56 -2.90 -2.95 1.12
CA LEU A 56 -3.95 -2.75 0.11
C LEU A 56 -5.09 -1.91 0.69
N PHE A 57 -5.50 -2.20 1.93
CA PHE A 57 -6.55 -1.45 2.61
C PHE A 57 -6.17 0.01 2.84
N ASP A 58 -4.94 0.27 3.28
CA ASP A 58 -4.41 1.63 3.45
C ASP A 58 -4.34 2.38 2.12
N PHE A 59 -3.83 1.73 1.07
CA PHE A 59 -3.80 2.29 -0.28
C PHE A 59 -5.21 2.66 -0.78
N LYS A 60 -6.19 1.76 -0.62
CA LYS A 60 -7.59 2.01 -0.99
C LYS A 60 -8.16 3.23 -0.27
N LYS A 61 -7.90 3.37 1.04
CA LYS A 61 -8.33 4.54 1.81
C LYS A 61 -7.68 5.83 1.31
N ALA A 62 -6.38 5.79 1.03
CA ALA A 62 -5.64 6.91 0.51
C ALA A 62 -6.16 7.36 -0.87
N LEU A 63 -6.36 6.41 -1.78
CA LEU A 63 -6.91 6.66 -3.11
C LEU A 63 -8.32 7.25 -3.05
N ASN A 64 -9.18 6.76 -2.15
CA ASN A 64 -10.50 7.36 -1.94
C ASN A 64 -10.41 8.83 -1.47
N LYS A 65 -9.45 9.15 -0.60
CA LYS A 65 -9.22 10.55 -0.19
C LYS A 65 -8.71 11.39 -1.36
N LEU A 66 -7.84 10.85 -2.21
CA LEU A 66 -7.38 11.54 -3.42
C LEU A 66 -8.55 11.86 -4.36
N HIS A 67 -9.43 10.89 -4.63
CA HIS A 67 -10.67 11.09 -5.39
C HIS A 67 -11.53 12.22 -4.82
N GLN A 68 -11.65 12.30 -3.48
CA GLN A 68 -12.40 13.38 -2.83
C GLN A 68 -11.79 14.78 -3.01
N SER A 69 -10.46 14.90 -3.12
CA SER A 69 -9.84 16.22 -3.31
C SER A 69 -9.88 16.67 -4.77
N ILE A 70 -9.65 15.76 -5.73
CA ILE A 70 -9.71 16.10 -7.16
C ILE A 70 -11.13 16.45 -7.63
N ALA A 71 -12.16 15.99 -6.91
CA ALA A 71 -13.56 16.34 -7.18
C ALA A 71 -13.94 17.75 -6.71
N ARG A 72 -13.04 18.44 -5.98
CA ARG A 72 -13.25 19.82 -5.54
C ARG A 72 -12.65 20.80 -6.53
N ASP A 73 -13.27 21.98 -6.59
CA ASP A 73 -12.87 23.05 -7.49
C ASP A 73 -11.73 23.88 -6.87
N VAL A 74 -10.53 23.74 -7.44
CA VAL A 74 -9.34 24.47 -6.98
C VAL A 74 -9.43 25.97 -7.21
N ALA A 75 -10.26 26.44 -8.15
CA ALA A 75 -10.44 27.87 -8.40
C ALA A 75 -11.24 28.57 -7.28
N LYS A 76 -11.87 27.81 -6.39
CA LYS A 76 -12.70 28.32 -5.29
C LYS A 76 -12.02 28.22 -3.92
N ASP A 77 -10.95 27.44 -3.81
CA ASP A 77 -10.27 27.12 -2.56
C ASP A 77 -8.85 26.67 -2.87
N ASP A 78 -7.87 27.54 -2.65
CA ASP A 78 -6.45 27.29 -2.90
C ASP A 78 -5.92 26.14 -2.03
N LEU A 79 -6.52 25.90 -0.85
CA LEU A 79 -6.18 24.75 0.00
C LEU A 79 -6.49 23.40 -0.66
N VAL A 80 -7.35 23.36 -1.69
CA VAL A 80 -7.60 22.13 -2.45
C VAL A 80 -6.35 21.70 -3.22
N LEU A 81 -5.53 22.64 -3.68
CA LEU A 81 -4.27 22.36 -4.37
C LEU A 81 -3.32 21.61 -3.44
N ASP A 82 -3.01 22.21 -2.30
CA ASP A 82 -2.11 21.66 -1.27
C ASP A 82 -2.62 20.31 -0.76
N ALA A 83 -3.91 20.23 -0.45
CA ALA A 83 -4.52 18.99 0.02
C ALA A 83 -4.43 17.88 -1.04
N THR A 84 -4.61 18.19 -2.32
CA THR A 84 -4.52 17.22 -3.41
C THR A 84 -3.09 16.74 -3.60
N ILE A 85 -2.11 17.65 -3.58
CA ILE A 85 -0.69 17.31 -3.68
C ILE A 85 -0.28 16.40 -2.51
N GLN A 86 -0.63 16.76 -1.28
CA GLN A 86 -0.32 15.93 -0.12
C GLN A 86 -0.97 14.54 -0.21
N ARG A 87 -2.22 14.48 -0.71
CA ARG A 87 -2.94 13.22 -0.94
C ARG A 87 -2.29 12.38 -2.02
N PHE A 88 -1.80 13.00 -3.08
CA PHE A 88 -1.02 12.33 -4.11
C PHE A 88 0.25 11.72 -3.52
N GLU A 89 1.04 12.48 -2.74
CA GLU A 89 2.30 12.00 -2.17
C GLU A 89 2.13 10.72 -1.34
N PHE A 90 1.19 10.71 -0.39
CA PHE A 90 1.00 9.53 0.45
C PHE A 90 0.33 8.37 -0.32
N THR A 91 -0.50 8.67 -1.33
CA THR A 91 -1.12 7.63 -2.17
C THR A 91 -0.06 6.94 -3.04
N TYR A 92 0.85 7.72 -3.63
CA TYR A 92 2.03 7.22 -4.33
C TYR A 92 2.89 6.36 -3.40
N GLU A 93 3.18 6.87 -2.19
CA GLU A 93 4.02 6.18 -1.21
C GLU A 93 3.48 4.80 -0.85
N LEU A 94 2.17 4.70 -0.65
CA LEU A 94 1.49 3.44 -0.37
C LEU A 94 1.47 2.51 -1.59
N ALA A 95 1.25 3.05 -2.79
CA ALA A 95 1.23 2.29 -4.04
C ALA A 95 2.55 1.53 -4.27
N TRP A 96 3.68 2.25 -4.26
CA TRP A 96 4.97 1.62 -4.52
C TRP A 96 5.41 0.70 -3.37
N LYS A 97 5.08 1.03 -2.11
CA LYS A 97 5.35 0.15 -0.97
C LYS A 97 4.52 -1.12 -0.97
N TRP A 98 3.32 -1.09 -1.53
CA TRP A 98 2.54 -2.30 -1.76
C TRP A 98 3.17 -3.15 -2.85
N MET A 99 3.48 -2.56 -4.02
CA MET A 99 4.14 -3.28 -5.12
C MET A 99 5.44 -3.93 -4.67
N LYS A 100 6.26 -3.19 -3.91
CA LYS A 100 7.50 -3.71 -3.32
C LYS A 100 7.24 -4.95 -2.47
N SER A 101 6.31 -4.87 -1.51
CA SER A 101 6.04 -6.00 -0.63
C SER A 101 5.42 -7.20 -1.33
N TYR A 102 4.57 -6.97 -2.34
CA TYR A 102 4.05 -8.05 -3.17
C TYR A 102 5.17 -8.75 -3.95
N LEU A 103 6.10 -7.98 -4.54
CA LEU A 103 7.25 -8.52 -5.26
C LEU A 103 8.22 -9.27 -4.34
N GLU A 104 8.51 -8.74 -3.15
CA GLU A 104 9.34 -9.39 -2.11
C GLU A 104 8.72 -10.72 -1.65
N TYR A 105 7.39 -10.73 -1.43
CA TYR A 105 6.66 -11.95 -1.06
C TYR A 105 6.75 -13.04 -2.14
N ASN A 106 6.74 -12.65 -3.42
CA ASN A 106 6.93 -13.55 -4.54
C ASN A 106 8.42 -13.86 -4.84
N GLY A 107 9.34 -13.57 -3.90
CA GLY A 107 10.75 -13.95 -3.99
C GLY A 107 11.65 -12.94 -4.71
N ASN A 108 11.13 -11.76 -5.11
CA ASN A 108 11.94 -10.74 -5.74
C ASN A 108 12.54 -9.78 -4.69
N ASN A 109 13.75 -10.09 -4.22
CA ASN A 109 14.40 -9.32 -3.15
C ASN A 109 15.22 -8.11 -3.64
N GLU A 110 15.28 -7.85 -4.94
CA GLU A 110 16.12 -6.77 -5.51
C GLU A 110 15.42 -5.41 -5.60
N VAL A 111 14.12 -5.35 -5.30
CA VAL A 111 13.27 -4.15 -5.37
C VAL A 111 13.47 -3.20 -4.19
N THR A 112 14.68 -2.69 -4.05
CA THR A 112 15.07 -1.89 -2.87
C THR A 112 14.61 -0.43 -2.91
N SER A 113 14.26 0.11 -4.08
CA SER A 113 13.88 1.52 -4.29
C SER A 113 12.60 1.67 -5.12
N PRO A 114 11.92 2.84 -5.08
CA PRO A 114 10.71 3.08 -5.88
C PRO A 114 10.94 2.84 -7.38
N ARG A 115 12.04 3.36 -7.93
CA ARG A 115 12.38 3.19 -9.36
C ARG A 115 12.59 1.71 -9.72
N LYS A 116 13.31 0.94 -8.89
CA LYS A 116 13.50 -0.50 -9.13
C LYS A 116 12.18 -1.26 -9.03
N THR A 117 11.38 -0.92 -8.03
CA THR A 117 10.05 -1.52 -7.81
C THR A 117 9.14 -1.28 -9.00
N ILE A 118 9.04 -0.06 -9.52
CA ILE A 118 8.22 0.28 -10.69
C ILE A 118 8.66 -0.50 -11.92
N LYS A 119 9.97 -0.57 -12.19
CA LYS A 119 10.50 -1.34 -13.32
C LYS A 119 10.14 -2.83 -13.22
N GLN A 120 10.30 -3.42 -12.04
CA GLN A 120 9.97 -4.82 -11.83
C GLN A 120 8.45 -5.06 -11.88
N ALA A 121 7.65 -4.18 -11.28
CA ALA A 121 6.20 -4.24 -11.30
C ALA A 121 5.65 -4.21 -12.74
N PHE A 122 6.25 -3.40 -13.62
CA PHE A 122 5.92 -3.40 -15.04
C PHE A 122 6.28 -4.72 -15.72
N LYS A 123 7.47 -5.27 -15.44
CA LYS A 123 7.92 -6.56 -15.98
C LYS A 123 7.01 -7.73 -15.57
N GLU A 124 6.52 -7.73 -14.33
CA GLU A 124 5.61 -8.74 -13.76
C GLU A 124 4.13 -8.49 -14.10
N GLY A 125 3.83 -7.42 -14.85
CA GLY A 125 2.47 -7.08 -15.25
C GLY A 125 1.57 -6.53 -14.15
N LEU A 126 2.13 -6.09 -13.00
CA LEU A 126 1.37 -5.42 -11.94
C LEU A 126 0.89 -4.02 -12.37
N ILE A 127 1.62 -3.39 -13.27
CA ILE A 127 1.26 -2.11 -13.88
C ILE A 127 1.46 -2.20 -15.39
N GLN A 128 0.68 -1.45 -16.16
CA GLN A 128 0.66 -1.53 -17.62
C GLN A 128 1.45 -0.41 -18.32
N ASP A 129 1.57 0.77 -17.70
CA ASP A 129 2.31 1.91 -18.27
C ASP A 129 3.50 2.27 -17.37
N GLY A 130 4.59 1.51 -17.49
CA GLY A 130 5.80 1.75 -16.69
C GLY A 130 6.39 3.16 -16.88
N ALA A 131 6.27 3.74 -18.07
CA ALA A 131 6.77 5.09 -18.36
C ALA A 131 5.98 6.15 -17.57
N ALA A 132 4.65 6.05 -17.53
CA ALA A 132 3.83 6.95 -16.72
C ALA A 132 4.13 6.86 -15.23
N TRP A 133 4.38 5.65 -14.72
CA TRP A 133 4.75 5.46 -13.32
C TRP A 133 6.13 6.05 -12.99
N ILE A 134 7.08 6.00 -13.94
CA ILE A 134 8.37 6.69 -13.78
C ILE A 134 8.17 8.21 -13.81
N GLN A 135 7.34 8.75 -14.70
CA GLN A 135 7.00 10.18 -14.70
C GLN A 135 6.35 10.60 -13.37
N MET A 136 5.43 9.79 -12.85
CA MET A 136 4.78 10.00 -11.56
C MET A 136 5.80 10.03 -10.40
N LEU A 137 6.83 9.17 -10.45
CA LEU A 137 7.94 9.21 -9.50
C LEU A 137 8.70 10.54 -9.58
N GLU A 138 9.01 11.03 -10.78
CA GLU A 138 9.69 12.33 -10.93
C GLU A 138 8.84 13.47 -10.38
N ASP A 139 7.54 13.49 -10.66
CA ASP A 139 6.63 14.52 -10.11
C ASP A 139 6.51 14.43 -8.60
N ARG A 140 6.49 13.22 -8.01
CA ARG A 140 6.55 13.04 -6.55
C ARG A 140 7.86 13.52 -5.93
N ILE A 141 8.96 13.53 -6.68
CA ILE A 141 10.21 14.14 -6.19
C ILE A 141 10.08 15.67 -6.26
N ARG A 142 9.45 16.20 -7.31
CA ARG A 142 9.22 17.64 -7.49
C ARG A 142 8.21 18.23 -6.51
N THR A 143 7.42 17.44 -5.80
CA THR A 143 6.48 17.97 -4.79
C THR A 143 7.18 18.69 -3.64
N SER A 144 8.46 18.44 -3.39
CA SER A 144 9.25 19.24 -2.43
C SER A 144 9.42 20.71 -2.84
N HIS A 145 9.15 21.03 -4.11
CA HIS A 145 9.24 22.36 -4.69
C HIS A 145 7.87 23.02 -4.90
N THR A 146 6.79 22.52 -4.28
CA THR A 146 5.42 23.04 -4.48
C THR A 146 5.16 24.41 -3.83
N TYR A 147 6.17 25.02 -3.21
CA TYR A 147 6.14 26.46 -2.91
C TYR A 147 6.13 27.32 -4.19
N ASP A 148 6.53 26.75 -5.34
CA ASP A 148 6.30 27.33 -6.67
C ASP A 148 4.91 26.92 -7.18
N GLU A 149 4.01 27.90 -7.26
CA GLU A 149 2.61 27.73 -7.68
C GLU A 149 2.49 27.08 -9.07
N LYS A 150 3.42 27.37 -9.99
CA LYS A 150 3.42 26.78 -11.33
C LYS A 150 3.70 25.28 -11.27
N ILE A 151 4.66 24.87 -10.44
CA ILE A 151 4.99 23.45 -10.22
C ILE A 151 3.82 22.75 -9.54
N ALA A 152 3.23 23.36 -8.51
CA ALA A 152 2.08 22.81 -7.81
C ALA A 152 0.89 22.57 -8.76
N MET A 153 0.55 23.55 -9.60
CA MET A 153 -0.55 23.44 -10.56
C MET A 153 -0.26 22.40 -11.65
N GLU A 154 0.97 22.31 -12.16
CA GLU A 154 1.36 21.29 -13.13
C GLU A 154 1.17 19.87 -12.57
N ILE A 155 1.68 19.62 -11.35
CA ILE A 155 1.55 18.32 -10.68
C ILE A 155 0.07 18.01 -10.41
N TYR A 156 -0.71 19.00 -9.96
CA TYR A 156 -2.16 18.84 -9.75
C TYR A 156 -2.88 18.38 -11.03
N GLU A 157 -2.57 18.98 -12.18
CA GLU A 157 -3.17 18.57 -13.45
C GLU A 157 -2.75 17.14 -13.85
N HIS A 158 -1.48 16.77 -13.66
CA HIS A 158 -1.04 15.38 -13.89
C HIS A 158 -1.77 14.39 -12.97
N VAL A 159 -1.98 14.76 -11.70
CA VAL A 159 -2.72 13.96 -10.73
C VAL A 159 -4.17 13.73 -11.18
N ARG A 160 -4.86 14.82 -11.52
CA ARG A 160 -6.28 14.81 -11.91
C ARG A 160 -6.52 14.08 -13.23
N GLN A 161 -5.64 14.28 -14.21
CA GLN A 161 -5.87 13.78 -15.58
C GLN A 161 -5.30 12.38 -15.82
N ARG A 162 -4.24 11.99 -15.09
CA ARG A 162 -3.51 10.74 -15.37
C ARG A 162 -3.26 9.87 -14.15
N TYR A 163 -2.68 10.42 -13.08
CA TYR A 163 -2.16 9.56 -12.00
C TYR A 163 -3.26 8.87 -11.20
N VAL A 164 -4.42 9.53 -11.01
CA VAL A 164 -5.56 8.88 -10.36
C VAL A 164 -6.00 7.60 -11.10
N HIS A 165 -6.02 7.63 -12.43
CA HIS A 165 -6.40 6.46 -13.23
C HIS A 165 -5.37 5.33 -13.15
N LEU A 166 -4.08 5.66 -13.06
CA LEU A 166 -3.03 4.65 -12.83
C LEU A 166 -3.17 3.99 -11.46
N PHE A 167 -3.53 4.76 -10.42
CA PHE A 167 -3.83 4.21 -9.10
C PHE A 167 -5.08 3.33 -9.10
N ASP A 168 -6.13 3.71 -9.84
CA ASP A 168 -7.35 2.90 -9.98
C ASP A 168 -7.05 1.56 -10.67
N GLN A 169 -6.26 1.58 -11.74
CA GLN A 169 -5.80 0.36 -12.43
C GLN A 169 -4.98 -0.54 -11.49
N LEU A 170 -4.05 0.05 -10.74
CA LEU A 170 -3.28 -0.71 -9.75
C LEU A 170 -4.20 -1.28 -8.67
N LEU A 171 -5.21 -0.55 -8.17
CA LEU A 171 -6.14 -1.08 -7.16
C LEU A 171 -6.90 -2.31 -7.66
N VAL A 172 -7.30 -2.32 -8.94
CA VAL A 172 -7.95 -3.49 -9.55
C VAL A 172 -6.99 -4.68 -9.55
N GLU A 173 -5.75 -4.45 -9.98
CA GLU A 173 -4.72 -5.49 -10.02
C GLU A 173 -4.35 -6.00 -8.61
N MET A 174 -4.19 -5.11 -7.63
CA MET A 174 -3.95 -5.48 -6.23
C MET A 174 -5.01 -6.44 -5.71
N LYS A 175 -6.29 -6.13 -5.94
CA LYS A 175 -7.40 -6.98 -5.50
C LYS A 175 -7.40 -8.33 -6.20
N LYS A 176 -7.05 -8.35 -7.49
CA LYS A 176 -6.93 -9.60 -8.25
C LYS A 176 -5.83 -10.48 -7.65
N ARG A 177 -4.62 -9.93 -7.46
CA ARG A 177 -3.49 -10.67 -6.91
C ARG A 177 -3.69 -11.14 -5.48
N VAL A 178 -4.35 -10.34 -4.63
CA VAL A 178 -4.65 -10.77 -3.25
C VAL A 178 -5.63 -11.94 -3.24
N ARG A 179 -6.65 -11.96 -4.12
CA ARG A 179 -7.54 -13.12 -4.24
C ARG A 179 -6.81 -14.37 -4.70
N GLU A 180 -5.91 -14.24 -5.68
CA GLU A 180 -5.05 -15.36 -6.15
C GLU A 180 -4.11 -15.90 -5.05
N LEU A 181 -3.84 -15.13 -4.00
CA LEU A 181 -3.04 -15.58 -2.84
C LEU A 181 -3.88 -16.29 -1.78
N GLU A 182 -5.20 -16.06 -1.75
CA GLU A 182 -6.13 -16.68 -0.80
C GLU A 182 -6.69 -18.03 -1.31
N GLU A 183 -6.54 -18.32 -2.60
CA GLU A 183 -6.94 -19.55 -3.31
C GLU A 183 -5.84 -20.62 -3.32
#